data_AF-A0A662S5W4-F1
#
_entry.id   AF-A0A662S5W4-F1
#
_cell.length_a   1.000
_cell.length_b   1.000
_cell.length_c   1.000
_cell.angle_alpha   90.00
_cell.angle_beta   90.00
_cell.angle_gamma   90.00
#
_symmetry.space_group_name_H-M   'P 1'
#
loop_
_entity.id
_entity.type
_entity.pdbx_description
1 polymer ?
#
loop_
_entity_poly.entity_id
_entity_poly.type
_entity_poly.pdbx_seq_one_letter_code
_entity_poly.pdbx_strand_id
1 'polypeptide(L)'
;MSAPGAREITCPICGQRHRPPLSRGWNFVPCSQDHGIVVFVDSGGNVREVHGASLSKASSGLVLEEGKLHLVPKWINVDRIRAVIEGKASPTEADRAGISLLLNLGILKRRT
;
A
#
# COMPACT_ATOMS: atom_id res chain seq x y z
N MET A 1 2.91 -3.63 -37.29
CA MET A 1 3.47 -4.29 -36.09
C MET A 1 2.46 -4.11 -34.96
N SER A 2 1.60 -5.12 -34.76
CA SER A 2 0.45 -5.03 -33.85
C SER A 2 0.90 -5.29 -32.42
N ALA A 3 0.54 -4.39 -31.50
CA ALA A 3 0.86 -4.49 -30.07
C ALA A 3 0.34 -5.83 -29.50
N PRO A 4 1.15 -6.55 -28.69
CA PRO A 4 0.70 -7.81 -28.09
C PRO A 4 -0.47 -7.52 -27.14
N GLY A 5 -1.56 -8.27 -27.34
CA GLY A 5 -2.89 -7.97 -26.86
C GLY A 5 -2.99 -7.70 -25.36
N ALA A 6 -3.84 -6.73 -25.01
CA ALA A 6 -4.25 -6.46 -23.64
C ALA A 6 -4.89 -7.72 -23.05
N ARG A 7 -4.11 -8.48 -22.28
CA ARG A 7 -4.57 -9.68 -21.60
C ARG A 7 -5.57 -9.26 -20.51
N GLU A 8 -6.69 -9.97 -20.43
CA GLU A 8 -7.67 -9.74 -19.38
C GLU A 8 -7.13 -10.24 -18.04
N ILE A 9 -7.14 -9.37 -17.04
CA ILE A 9 -6.70 -9.65 -15.67
C ILE A 9 -7.86 -9.38 -14.73
N THR A 10 -8.12 -10.31 -13.81
CA THR A 10 -9.12 -10.13 -12.76
C THR A 10 -8.45 -9.59 -11.50
N CYS A 11 -8.98 -8.51 -10.94
CA CYS A 11 -8.55 -7.97 -9.66
C CYS A 11 -8.77 -9.01 -8.55
N PRO A 12 -7.71 -9.44 -7.83
CA PRO A 12 -7.85 -10.41 -6.75
C PRO A 12 -8.66 -9.90 -5.55
N ILE A 13 -8.88 -8.57 -5.45
CA ILE A 13 -9.56 -7.94 -4.32
C ILE A 13 -11.07 -7.81 -4.58
N CYS A 14 -11.48 -7.26 -5.72
CA CYS A 14 -12.90 -6.97 -6.01
C CYS A 14 -13.50 -7.78 -7.17
N GLY A 15 -12.70 -8.59 -7.86
CA GLY A 15 -13.16 -9.39 -9.00
C GLY A 15 -13.42 -8.62 -10.30
N GLN A 16 -13.18 -7.30 -10.35
CA GLN A 16 -13.29 -6.54 -11.59
C GLN A 16 -12.26 -7.00 -12.62
N ARG A 17 -12.64 -6.95 -13.90
CA ARG A 17 -11.79 -7.35 -15.02
C ARG A 17 -11.18 -6.13 -15.70
N HIS A 18 -9.89 -6.20 -15.98
CA HIS A 18 -9.11 -5.13 -16.59
C HIS A 18 -8.41 -5.66 -17.84
N ARG A 19 -8.21 -4.80 -18.83
CA ARG A 19 -7.37 -5.08 -20.01
C ARG A 19 -6.28 -4.02 -20.14
N PRO A 20 -5.34 -3.96 -19.19
CA PRO A 20 -4.27 -2.97 -19.21
C PRO A 20 -3.22 -3.32 -20.27
N PRO A 21 -2.50 -2.34 -20.81
CA PRO A 21 -1.24 -2.60 -21.48
C PRO A 21 -0.23 -3.10 -20.42
N LEU A 22 0.41 -4.24 -20.69
CA LEU A 22 1.43 -4.81 -19.81
C LEU A 22 2.80 -4.81 -20.51
N SER A 23 3.82 -4.46 -19.75
CA SER A 23 5.23 -4.59 -20.16
C SER A 23 5.86 -5.80 -19.47
N ARG A 24 7.03 -6.24 -19.93
CA ARG A 24 7.83 -7.24 -19.20
C ARG A 24 8.21 -6.72 -17.82
N GLY A 25 8.30 -7.63 -16.85
CA GLY A 25 8.60 -7.32 -15.47
C GLY A 25 7.36 -6.97 -14.66
N TRP A 26 7.55 -6.18 -13.60
CA TRP A 26 6.48 -5.76 -12.69
C TRP A 26 5.66 -4.61 -13.28
N ASN A 27 4.34 -4.77 -13.26
CA ASN A 27 3.36 -3.77 -13.68
C ASN A 27 2.44 -3.46 -12.50
N PHE A 28 2.00 -2.21 -12.44
CA PHE A 28 0.93 -1.80 -11.55
C PHE A 28 -0.29 -1.37 -12.35
N VAL A 29 -1.45 -1.94 -12.04
CA VAL A 29 -2.72 -1.69 -12.72
C VAL A 29 -3.68 -1.05 -11.71
N PRO A 30 -4.07 0.21 -11.88
CA PRO A 30 -5.05 0.84 -11.00
C PRO A 30 -6.41 0.17 -11.18
N CYS A 31 -7.04 -0.24 -10.07
CA CYS A 31 -8.38 -0.85 -10.08
C CYS A 31 -9.43 0.16 -9.59
N SER A 32 -9.22 0.73 -8.40
CA SER A 32 -10.08 1.73 -7.78
C SER A 32 -9.23 2.72 -6.96
N GLN A 33 -9.85 3.61 -6.19
CA GLN A 33 -9.12 4.52 -5.30
C GLN A 33 -8.50 3.81 -4.09
N ASP A 34 -8.98 2.63 -3.73
CA ASP A 34 -8.64 1.91 -2.51
C ASP A 34 -7.86 0.62 -2.77
N HIS A 35 -7.71 0.19 -4.03
CA HIS A 35 -6.81 -0.91 -4.39
C HIS A 35 -6.38 -0.92 -5.86
N GLY A 36 -5.31 -1.64 -6.14
CA GLY A 36 -4.75 -1.89 -7.45
C GLY A 36 -4.25 -3.32 -7.56
N ILE A 37 -3.68 -3.66 -8.72
CA ILE A 37 -3.20 -5.00 -9.04
C ILE A 37 -1.71 -4.89 -9.38
N VAL A 38 -0.91 -5.77 -8.81
CA VAL A 38 0.52 -5.92 -9.14
C VAL A 38 0.68 -7.18 -9.96
N VAL A 39 1.24 -7.05 -11.16
CA VAL A 39 1.33 -8.15 -12.14
C VAL A 39 2.78 -8.34 -12.57
N PHE A 40 3.30 -9.56 -12.46
CA PHE A 40 4.58 -9.92 -13.05
C PHE A 40 4.41 -10.62 -14.40
N VAL A 41 5.09 -10.09 -15.42
CA VAL A 41 5.12 -10.62 -16.77
C VAL A 41 6.53 -11.10 -17.10
N ASP A 42 6.66 -12.37 -17.49
CA ASP A 42 7.96 -12.95 -17.85
C ASP A 42 8.51 -12.44 -19.19
N SER A 43 9.72 -12.87 -19.55
CA SER A 43 10.39 -12.53 -20.82
C SER A 43 9.62 -13.02 -22.05
N GLY A 44 8.81 -14.07 -21.91
CA GLY A 44 7.91 -14.60 -22.95
C GLY A 44 6.58 -13.83 -23.07
N GLY A 45 6.36 -12.80 -22.25
CA GLY A 45 5.12 -12.02 -22.25
C GLY A 45 3.95 -12.71 -21.53
N ASN A 46 4.23 -13.71 -20.68
CA ASN A 46 3.22 -14.41 -19.92
C ASN A 46 3.08 -13.85 -18.51
N VAL A 47 1.83 -13.68 -18.07
CA VAL A 47 1.50 -13.35 -16.68
C VAL A 47 1.83 -14.56 -15.81
N ARG A 48 2.69 -14.37 -14.80
CA ARG A 48 3.09 -15.41 -13.85
C ARG A 48 2.53 -15.18 -12.46
N GLU A 49 2.41 -13.91 -12.08
CA GLU A 49 1.91 -13.53 -10.76
C GLU A 49 0.91 -12.39 -10.89
N VAL A 50 -0.14 -12.46 -10.08
CA VAL A 50 -1.17 -11.43 -9.95
C VAL A 50 -1.48 -11.28 -8.46
N HIS A 51 -1.14 -10.12 -7.92
CA HIS A 51 -1.35 -9.79 -6.51
C HIS A 51 -2.28 -8.59 -6.37
N GLY A 52 -3.09 -8.57 -5.32
CA GLY A 52 -3.84 -7.39 -4.92
C GLY A 52 -2.96 -6.45 -4.10
N ALA A 53 -2.96 -5.17 -4.43
CA ALA A 53 -2.33 -4.12 -3.63
C ALA A 53 -3.41 -3.23 -3.04
N SER A 54 -3.51 -3.15 -1.72
CA SER A 54 -4.36 -2.17 -1.06
C SER A 54 -3.76 -0.78 -1.27
N LEU A 55 -4.53 0.12 -1.90
CA LEU A 55 -4.24 1.55 -2.03
C LEU A 55 -4.97 2.35 -0.98
N SER A 56 -5.92 1.71 -0.30
CA SER A 56 -6.71 2.29 0.75
C SER A 56 -5.77 2.83 1.80
N LYS A 57 -6.20 3.94 2.40
CA LYS A 57 -5.76 4.40 3.70
C LYS A 57 -6.18 3.35 4.75
N ALA A 58 -5.88 2.06 4.56
CA ALA A 58 -6.21 1.04 5.53
C ALA A 58 -5.57 1.45 6.82
N SER A 59 -6.35 1.43 7.90
CA SER A 59 -5.77 1.57 9.21
C SER A 59 -4.62 0.58 9.27
N SER A 60 -3.40 1.06 9.47
CA SER A 60 -2.16 0.34 9.14
C SER A 60 -1.93 -0.96 9.94
N GLY A 61 -2.97 -1.43 10.65
CA GLY A 61 -2.90 -2.39 11.72
C GLY A 61 -2.06 -1.84 12.86
N LEU A 62 -1.70 -0.55 12.87
CA LEU A 62 -0.85 0.02 13.89
C LEU A 62 -1.69 0.65 14.99
N VAL A 63 -1.23 0.47 16.22
CA VAL A 63 -1.77 1.09 17.42
C VAL A 63 -0.66 1.83 18.15
N LEU A 64 -0.99 2.98 18.74
CA LEU A 64 -0.10 3.71 19.61
C LEU A 64 -0.11 3.07 21.00
N GLU A 65 1.08 2.89 21.57
CA GLU A 65 1.26 2.51 22.96
C GLU A 65 1.14 3.77 23.82
N GLU A 66 -0.07 4.05 24.30
CA GLU A 66 -0.41 5.29 25.02
C GLU A 66 0.55 5.57 26.20
N GLY A 67 0.99 4.53 26.92
CA GLY A 67 1.96 4.63 28.02
C GLY A 67 3.36 5.13 27.61
N LYS A 68 3.71 5.12 26.32
CA LYS A 68 5.01 5.54 25.78
C LYS A 68 4.96 6.85 24.99
N LEU A 69 3.82 7.53 24.93
CA LEU A 69 3.71 8.78 24.17
C LEU A 69 4.67 9.88 24.65
N HIS A 70 5.06 9.85 25.93
CA HIS A 70 6.07 10.76 26.48
C HIS A 70 7.46 10.61 25.85
N LEU A 71 7.73 9.50 25.15
CA LEU A 71 8.99 9.25 24.43
C LEU A 71 8.96 9.72 22.97
N VAL A 72 7.82 10.23 22.49
CA VAL A 72 7.69 10.72 21.11
C VAL A 72 8.54 11.98 20.93
N PRO A 73 9.44 12.02 19.93
CA PRO A 73 10.18 13.24 19.60
C PRO A 73 9.23 14.42 19.33
N LYS A 74 9.54 15.59 19.88
CA LYS A 74 8.65 16.78 19.84
C LYS A 74 8.23 17.25 18.43
N TRP A 75 9.02 16.93 17.41
CA TRP A 75 8.74 17.29 16.02
C TRP A 75 7.76 16.33 15.34
N ILE A 76 7.42 15.20 15.95
CA ILE A 76 6.38 14.30 15.45
C ILE A 76 5.01 14.75 15.95
N ASN A 77 4.10 15.00 15.03
CA ASN A 77 2.71 15.27 15.35
C ASN A 77 1.95 13.94 15.53
N VAL A 78 1.68 13.57 16.78
CA VAL A 78 1.00 12.30 17.13
C VAL A 78 -0.41 12.22 16.54
N ASP A 79 -1.17 13.32 16.57
CA ASP A 79 -2.54 13.32 16.04
C ASP A 79 -2.57 13.11 14.52
N ARG A 80 -1.57 13.66 13.82
CA ARG A 80 -1.36 13.43 12.40
C ARG A 80 -1.05 11.95 12.13
N ILE A 81 -0.13 11.36 12.89
CA ILE A 81 0.19 9.93 12.78
C ILE A 81 -1.04 9.08 13.06
N ARG A 82 -1.81 9.39 14.11
CA ARG A 82 -3.09 8.74 14.45
C ARG A 82 -4.06 8.79 13.27
N ALA A 83 -4.25 9.96 12.66
CA ALA A 83 -5.11 10.10 11.49
C ALA A 83 -4.63 9.26 10.29
N VAL A 84 -3.32 9.14 10.07
CA VAL A 84 -2.74 8.29 9.01
C VAL A 84 -2.97 6.81 9.32
N ILE A 85 -2.64 6.35 10.53
CA ILE A 85 -2.78 4.93 10.90
C ILE A 85 -4.23 4.49 11.08
N GLU A 86 -5.19 5.40 11.23
CA GLU A 86 -6.64 5.14 11.24
C GLU A 86 -7.26 5.27 9.85
N GLY A 87 -6.49 5.70 8.86
CA GLY A 87 -6.99 5.85 7.51
C GLY A 87 -7.75 7.15 7.20
N LYS A 88 -7.76 8.09 8.14
CA LYS A 88 -8.41 9.40 7.97
C LYS A 88 -7.58 10.31 7.07
N ALA A 89 -6.25 10.13 7.05
CA ALA A 89 -5.32 10.92 6.25
C ALA A 89 -4.47 10.07 5.30
N SER A 90 -4.14 10.62 4.12
CA SER A 90 -3.14 10.00 3.24
C SER A 90 -1.73 10.26 3.80
N PRO A 91 -0.86 9.23 3.88
CA PRO A 91 0.51 9.39 4.38
C PRO A 91 1.36 10.22 3.41
N THR A 92 2.12 11.16 3.97
CA THR A 92 3.26 11.82 3.32
C THR A 92 4.56 11.04 3.57
N GLU A 93 5.64 11.38 2.88
CA GLU A 93 6.97 10.79 3.18
C GLU A 93 7.44 11.08 4.61
N ALA A 94 7.13 12.27 5.14
CA ALA A 94 7.41 12.61 6.53
C ALA A 94 6.60 11.73 7.50
N ASP A 95 5.33 11.47 7.20
CA ASP A 95 4.49 10.55 8.01
C ASP A 95 5.07 9.13 8.00
N ARG A 96 5.54 8.64 6.83
CA ARG A 96 6.17 7.31 6.70
C ARG A 96 7.45 7.20 7.53
N ALA A 97 8.32 8.20 7.46
CA ALA A 97 9.54 8.26 8.27
C ALA A 97 9.22 8.29 9.78
N GLY A 98 8.24 9.10 10.18
CA GLY A 98 7.74 9.15 11.55
C GLY A 98 7.18 7.81 12.04
N ILE A 99 6.34 7.15 11.24
CA ILE A 99 5.79 5.83 11.55
C ILE A 99 6.91 4.80 11.73
N SER A 100 7.90 4.79 10.83
CA SER A 100 9.05 3.88 10.93
C SER A 100 9.86 4.09 12.21
N LEU A 101 10.13 5.35 12.58
CA LEU A 101 10.82 5.66 13.83
C LEU A 101 10.02 5.22 15.06
N LEU A 102 8.72 5.50 15.09
CA LEU A 102 7.85 5.13 16.22
C LEU A 102 7.70 3.60 16.36
N LEU A 103 7.74 2.85 15.24
CA LEU A 103 7.82 1.39 15.25
C LEU A 103 9.13 0.92 15.89
N ASN A 104 10.26 1.49 15.50
CA ASN A 104 11.58 1.14 16.04
C ASN A 104 11.69 1.43 17.55
N LEU A 105 11.05 2.49 18.02
CA LEU A 105 10.97 2.84 19.44
C LEU A 105 9.93 1.99 20.21
N GLY A 106 9.16 1.16 19.51
CA GLY A 106 8.08 0.36 20.09
C GLY A 106 6.96 1.21 20.70
N ILE A 107 6.76 2.42 20.17
CA ILE A 107 5.65 3.35 20.47
C ILE A 107 4.48 3.07 19.53
N LEU A 108 4.73 2.70 18.27
CA LEU A 108 3.74 2.05 17.41
C LEU A 108 3.97 0.54 17.42
N LYS A 109 2.88 -0.23 17.39
CA LYS A 109 2.92 -1.69 17.28
C LYS A 109 1.84 -2.18 16.34
N ARG A 110 2.02 -3.38 15.78
CA ARG A 110 0.95 -4.07 15.06
C ARG A 110 -0.09 -4.57 16.06
N ARG A 111 -1.36 -4.37 15.73
CA ARG A 111 -2.54 -4.92 16.39
C ARG A 111 -2.49 -6.42 16.13
N THR A 112 -2.12 -7.16 17.16
CA THR A 112 -2.22 -8.63 17.23
C THR A 112 -3.67 -9.07 17.28
#